data_AF-A0A5N5SNE5-F1
#
_entry.id   AF-A0A5N5SNE5-F1
#
_cell.length_a   1.000
_cell.length_b   1.000
_cell.length_c   1.000
_cell.angle_alpha   90.00
_cell.angle_beta   90.00
_cell.angle_gamma   90.00
#
_symmetry.space_group_name_H-M   'P 1'
#
loop_
_entity.id
_entity.type
_entity.pdbx_description
1 polymer ?
#
loop_
_entity_poly.entity_id
_entity_poly.type
_entity_poly.pdbx_seq_one_letter_code
_entity_poly.pdbx_strand_id
1 'polypeptide(L)'
;MAVKPPTEKRNKMTENGTKNYENGTKTYENRTKNYENGTKTYEKVSFKDPMAVTWVEKYDSVLQKYWDKIPGFLGTIIASVVVFILGSTIRGEWLHILVHFLRAFYKRKDISESFEERSNTSDSFESTLFGVDLEKYYLKDLPFFWIVATTVSYVCYFGLGGFLHWYYYVRRRDRAHEWKCQPDKWLSPDLERHEILLGSFSLILGSTMSAIISSYVINGGPTTIYYDITEYGWLWYFLSWPVVFIWQDYLTYWHHRIYHMPFLYKHFHKLHHKYKQPTAFSVTAIHPIEFLHMQFVLIHGTYRQKNKVYREDIFYGKGKDLEECSKEELKDDLNGERSGESFGLQGRRH
;
A
#
# COMPACT_ATOMS: atom_id res chain seq x y z
N MET A 1 -44.79 -13.37 20.55
CA MET A 1 -44.93 -12.37 19.47
C MET A 1 -44.30 -11.07 19.95
N ALA A 2 -43.06 -10.79 19.56
CA ALA A 2 -42.38 -9.54 19.90
C ALA A 2 -42.52 -8.57 18.70
N VAL A 3 -43.12 -7.41 18.97
CA VAL A 3 -43.45 -6.37 18.00
C VAL A 3 -42.16 -5.70 17.53
N LYS A 4 -41.90 -5.68 16.21
CA LYS A 4 -40.83 -4.90 15.59
C LYS A 4 -41.12 -3.40 15.76
N PRO A 5 -40.14 -2.56 16.13
CA PRO A 5 -40.31 -1.11 16.06
C PRO A 5 -40.33 -0.65 14.59
N PRO A 6 -40.99 0.49 14.27
CA PRO A 6 -41.21 0.91 12.90
C PRO A 6 -39.92 1.47 12.28
N THR A 7 -39.68 1.09 11.03
CA THR A 7 -38.69 1.73 10.14
C THR A 7 -39.07 3.17 9.88
N GLU A 8 -38.39 4.11 10.54
CA GLU A 8 -38.52 5.53 10.28
C GLU A 8 -37.76 5.89 8.99
N LYS A 9 -38.51 6.25 7.94
CA LYS A 9 -37.96 6.84 6.72
C LYS A 9 -37.34 8.19 7.10
N ARG A 10 -36.00 8.27 7.08
CA ARG A 10 -35.24 9.49 7.35
C ARG A 10 -35.47 10.53 6.26
N ASN A 11 -36.54 11.32 6.40
CA ASN A 11 -36.69 12.57 5.67
C ASN A 11 -35.65 13.57 6.20
N LYS A 12 -35.08 14.38 5.29
CA LYS A 12 -34.17 15.49 5.63
C LYS A 12 -34.77 16.34 6.76
N MET A 13 -34.18 16.27 7.95
CA MET A 13 -34.52 17.13 9.09
C MET A 13 -33.37 18.09 9.36
N THR A 14 -33.62 19.38 9.24
CA THR A 14 -32.91 20.40 10.00
C THR A 14 -33.32 20.23 11.46
N GLU A 15 -32.42 19.73 12.30
CA GLU A 15 -32.65 19.64 13.75
C GLU A 15 -32.25 20.96 14.41
N ASN A 16 -33.24 21.75 14.80
CA ASN A 16 -33.05 22.88 15.72
C ASN A 16 -33.04 22.33 17.14
N GLY A 17 -31.89 22.44 17.81
CA GLY A 17 -31.72 21.97 19.19
C GLY A 17 -31.75 23.13 20.19
N THR A 18 -32.40 22.93 21.33
CA THR A 18 -32.30 23.80 22.50
C THR A 18 -31.53 23.06 23.58
N LYS A 19 -30.40 23.63 24.04
CA LYS A 19 -29.71 23.13 25.24
C LYS A 19 -30.02 24.05 26.42
N ASN A 20 -30.61 23.47 27.45
CA ASN A 20 -30.79 24.09 28.75
C ASN A 20 -29.54 23.80 29.59
N TYR A 21 -28.97 24.83 30.21
CA TYR A 21 -27.89 24.70 31.17
C TYR A 21 -28.44 25.09 32.54
N GLU A 22 -28.29 24.21 33.53
CA GLU A 22 -28.61 24.50 34.93
C GLU A 22 -27.36 25.04 35.64
N ASN A 23 -27.59 25.85 36.68
CA ASN A 23 -26.57 26.57 37.44
C ASN A 23 -25.40 25.65 37.84
N GLY A 24 -24.19 26.10 37.53
CA GLY A 24 -22.97 25.39 37.91
C GLY A 24 -21.74 26.27 37.81
N THR A 25 -20.78 26.02 38.70
CA THR A 25 -19.49 26.70 38.73
C THR A 25 -18.44 25.77 38.15
N LYS A 26 -17.75 26.18 37.09
CA LYS A 26 -16.57 25.46 36.58
C LYS A 26 -15.30 26.23 36.91
N THR A 27 -14.45 25.59 37.70
CA THR A 27 -13.15 26.12 38.11
C THR A 27 -12.08 25.55 37.19
N TYR A 28 -11.28 26.44 36.59
CA TYR A 28 -10.04 26.09 35.91
C TYR A 28 -8.87 26.63 36.72
N GLU A 29 -7.66 26.11 36.51
CA GLU A 29 -6.45 26.39 37.32
C GLU A 29 -6.18 27.86 37.63
N ASN A 30 -6.70 28.82 36.85
CA ASN A 30 -6.57 30.25 37.12
C ASN A 30 -7.86 31.10 36.91
N ARG A 31 -9.06 30.49 36.89
CA ARG A 31 -10.33 31.26 36.85
C ARG A 31 -11.56 30.44 37.21
N THR A 32 -12.48 31.07 37.94
CA THR A 32 -13.83 30.56 38.21
C THR A 32 -14.83 31.22 37.27
N LYS A 33 -15.56 30.43 36.48
CA LYS A 33 -16.69 30.93 35.67
C LYS A 33 -18.00 30.40 36.23
N ASN A 34 -18.89 31.33 36.58
CA ASN A 34 -20.29 31.06 36.94
C ASN A 34 -21.16 31.16 35.68
N TYR A 35 -22.09 30.23 35.53
CA TYR A 35 -23.11 30.26 34.48
C TYR A 35 -24.47 30.45 35.14
N GLU A 36 -25.24 31.44 34.66
CA GLU A 36 -26.64 31.64 35.01
C GLU A 36 -27.55 31.09 33.91
N ASN A 37 -28.74 30.63 34.31
CA ASN A 37 -29.74 29.99 33.44
C ASN A 37 -29.94 30.72 32.10
N GLY A 38 -29.84 29.97 31.00
CA GLY A 38 -30.13 30.47 29.67
C GLY A 38 -30.33 29.36 28.65
N THR A 39 -31.29 29.58 27.75
CA THR A 39 -31.59 28.68 26.63
C THR A 39 -30.75 29.11 25.42
N LYS A 40 -29.82 28.27 24.94
CA LYS A 40 -29.13 28.52 23.66
C LYS A 40 -29.76 27.68 22.56
N THR A 41 -30.40 28.36 21.61
CA THR A 41 -30.77 27.80 20.31
C THR A 41 -29.55 27.77 19.41
N TYR A 42 -29.31 26.63 18.77
CA TYR A 42 -28.30 26.52 17.72
C TYR A 42 -28.92 25.93 16.46
N GLU A 43 -28.66 26.58 15.33
CA GLU A 43 -28.93 26.03 14.00
C GLU A 43 -27.75 25.17 13.58
N LYS A 44 -27.98 23.86 13.44
CA LYS A 44 -27.00 22.96 12.86
C LYS A 44 -27.08 23.11 11.34
N VAL A 45 -26.31 24.04 10.78
CA VAL A 45 -26.16 24.16 9.32
C VAL A 45 -25.58 22.85 8.79
N SER A 46 -26.43 22.02 8.18
CA SER A 46 -26.01 20.81 7.47
C SER A 46 -25.32 21.24 6.18
N PHE A 47 -24.02 21.52 6.26
CA PHE A 47 -23.18 21.61 5.07
C PHE A 47 -23.22 20.24 4.38
N LYS A 48 -24.00 20.14 3.31
CA LYS A 48 -24.09 18.92 2.50
C LYS A 48 -22.82 18.84 1.70
N ASP A 49 -21.84 18.20 2.30
CA ASP A 49 -20.50 18.23 1.79
C ASP A 49 -20.35 17.25 0.62
N PRO A 50 -20.12 17.74 -0.61
CA PRO A 50 -20.21 16.93 -1.82
C PRO A 50 -19.12 15.84 -1.92
N MET A 51 -18.09 15.88 -1.06
CA MET A 51 -17.04 14.86 -1.03
C MET A 51 -17.10 13.98 0.22
N ALA A 52 -18.14 14.07 1.05
CA ALA A 52 -18.31 13.19 2.21
C ALA A 52 -18.19 11.74 1.74
N VAL A 53 -17.30 10.96 2.36
CA VAL A 53 -17.11 9.51 2.11
C VAL A 53 -18.35 8.77 2.63
N THR A 54 -19.47 9.12 2.04
CA THR A 54 -20.82 8.68 2.32
C THR A 54 -21.16 7.49 1.45
N TRP A 55 -20.28 7.05 0.55
CA TRP A 55 -20.56 5.88 -0.29
C TRP A 55 -20.79 4.65 0.58
N VAL A 56 -19.96 4.45 1.62
CA VAL A 56 -20.16 3.39 2.61
C VAL A 56 -21.48 3.58 3.36
N GLU A 57 -21.76 4.79 3.86
CA GLU A 57 -23.00 5.11 4.56
C GLU A 57 -24.24 4.93 3.66
N LYS A 58 -24.09 5.18 2.36
CA LYS A 58 -25.13 5.01 1.34
C LYS A 58 -25.43 3.55 1.08
N TYR A 59 -24.41 2.68 1.09
CA TYR A 59 -24.57 1.24 0.87
C TYR A 59 -24.64 0.42 2.17
N ASP A 60 -24.62 1.07 3.33
CA ASP A 60 -24.64 0.42 4.65
C ASP A 60 -25.80 -0.57 4.78
N SER A 61 -27.02 -0.16 4.44
CA SER A 61 -28.20 -1.03 4.49
C SER A 61 -28.08 -2.28 3.62
N VAL A 62 -27.39 -2.18 2.46
CA VAL A 62 -27.15 -3.32 1.56
C VAL A 62 -26.12 -4.26 2.17
N LEU A 63 -25.02 -3.73 2.68
CA LEU A 63 -23.95 -4.51 3.31
C LEU A 63 -24.45 -5.23 4.58
N GLN A 64 -25.24 -4.54 5.41
CA GLN A 64 -25.84 -5.11 6.61
C GLN A 64 -26.72 -6.33 6.30
N LYS A 65 -27.57 -6.25 5.27
CA LYS A 65 -28.46 -7.35 4.87
C LYS A 65 -27.71 -8.67 4.61
N TYR A 66 -26.53 -8.61 4.00
CA TYR A 66 -25.72 -9.80 3.74
C TYR A 66 -24.92 -10.22 4.97
N TRP A 67 -24.36 -9.25 5.68
CA TRP A 67 -23.53 -9.50 6.86
C TRP A 67 -24.30 -10.15 8.02
N ASP A 68 -25.57 -9.78 8.20
CA ASP A 68 -26.43 -10.33 9.27
C ASP A 68 -26.72 -11.83 9.10
N LYS A 69 -26.41 -12.41 7.94
CA LYS A 69 -26.51 -13.86 7.70
C LYS A 69 -25.29 -14.64 8.19
N ILE A 70 -24.19 -13.95 8.52
CA ILE A 70 -22.91 -14.57 8.91
C ILE A 70 -22.87 -14.72 10.44
N PRO A 71 -22.53 -15.92 10.98
CA PRO A 71 -22.32 -16.09 12.41
C PRO A 71 -21.23 -15.14 12.95
N GLY A 72 -21.43 -14.62 14.16
CA GLY A 72 -20.56 -13.58 14.74
C GLY A 72 -19.07 -13.94 14.79
N PHE A 73 -18.72 -15.16 15.20
CA PHE A 73 -17.32 -15.61 15.26
C PHE A 73 -16.66 -15.64 13.88
N LEU A 74 -17.41 -16.02 12.84
CA LEU A 74 -16.92 -16.10 11.48
C LEU A 74 -16.70 -14.69 10.90
N GLY A 75 -17.56 -13.74 11.27
CA GLY A 75 -17.36 -12.33 10.95
C GLY A 75 -16.05 -11.78 11.50
N THR A 76 -15.65 -12.15 12.73
CA THR A 76 -14.36 -11.76 13.31
C THR A 76 -13.18 -12.37 12.56
N ILE A 77 -13.23 -13.67 12.24
CA ILE A 77 -12.17 -14.34 11.47
C ILE A 77 -11.98 -13.68 10.11
N ILE A 78 -13.09 -13.43 9.39
CA ILE A 78 -13.07 -12.75 8.09
C ILE A 78 -12.41 -11.38 8.23
N ALA A 79 -12.81 -10.57 9.22
CA ALA A 79 -12.22 -9.25 9.42
C ALA A 79 -10.70 -9.32 9.70
N SER A 80 -10.24 -10.27 10.53
CA SER A 80 -8.82 -10.45 10.83
C SER A 80 -8.00 -10.86 9.61
N VAL A 81 -8.49 -11.81 8.81
CA VAL A 81 -7.84 -12.22 7.55
C VAL A 81 -7.78 -11.06 6.57
N VAL A 82 -8.87 -10.29 6.46
CA VAL A 82 -8.93 -9.09 5.61
C VAL A 82 -7.91 -8.04 6.04
N VAL A 83 -7.73 -7.79 7.34
CA VAL A 83 -6.70 -6.86 7.86
C VAL A 83 -5.29 -7.32 7.47
N PHE A 84 -4.99 -8.60 7.64
CA PHE A 84 -3.70 -9.17 7.28
C PHE A 84 -3.41 -9.01 5.78
N ILE A 85 -4.36 -9.43 4.92
CA ILE A 85 -4.22 -9.31 3.47
C ILE A 85 -4.09 -7.84 3.05
N LEU A 86 -4.92 -6.95 3.61
CA LEU A 86 -4.86 -5.51 3.31
C LEU A 86 -3.47 -4.94 3.61
N GLY A 87 -2.88 -5.28 4.76
CA GLY A 87 -1.54 -4.82 5.14
C GLY A 87 -0.41 -5.30 4.22
N SER A 88 -0.52 -6.53 3.69
CA SER A 88 0.43 -7.07 2.71
C SER A 88 0.21 -6.50 1.30
N THR A 89 -1.03 -6.29 0.88
CA THR A 89 -1.33 -5.86 -0.49
C THR A 89 -1.09 -4.36 -0.71
N ILE A 90 -1.42 -3.50 0.27
CA ILE A 90 -1.26 -2.03 0.15
C ILE A 90 0.17 -1.62 -0.20
N ARG A 91 1.17 -2.39 0.23
CA ARG A 91 2.59 -2.08 0.01
C ARG A 91 3.11 -2.47 -1.38
N GLY A 92 2.29 -3.14 -2.20
CA GLY A 92 2.66 -3.56 -3.56
C GLY A 92 3.60 -4.77 -3.61
N GLU A 93 3.97 -5.34 -2.46
CA GLU A 93 4.93 -6.45 -2.34
C GLU A 93 4.47 -7.73 -3.04
N TRP A 94 3.15 -7.92 -3.15
CA TRP A 94 2.53 -9.04 -3.85
C TRP A 94 2.97 -9.15 -5.31
N LEU A 95 3.24 -8.02 -5.98
CA LEU A 95 3.65 -8.03 -7.38
C LEU A 95 5.08 -8.57 -7.52
N HIS A 96 5.95 -8.24 -6.58
CA HIS A 96 7.32 -8.76 -6.54
C HIS A 96 7.34 -10.27 -6.25
N ILE A 97 6.50 -10.73 -5.32
CA ILE A 97 6.32 -12.15 -5.05
C ILE A 97 5.81 -12.88 -6.31
N LEU A 98 4.84 -12.28 -7.02
CA LEU A 98 4.33 -12.85 -8.27
C LEU A 98 5.42 -12.93 -9.34
N VAL A 99 6.20 -11.86 -9.57
CA VAL A 99 7.29 -11.88 -10.55
C VAL A 99 8.37 -12.88 -10.17
N HIS A 100 8.72 -12.97 -8.88
CA HIS A 100 9.65 -13.96 -8.35
C HIS A 100 9.16 -15.38 -8.64
N PHE A 101 7.89 -15.67 -8.33
CA PHE A 101 7.25 -16.94 -8.64
C PHE A 101 7.23 -17.24 -10.13
N LEU A 102 6.80 -16.29 -10.98
CA LEU A 102 6.78 -16.48 -12.43
C LEU A 102 8.18 -16.78 -12.98
N ARG A 103 9.21 -16.08 -12.50
CA ARG A 103 10.61 -16.32 -12.84
C ARG A 103 11.13 -17.68 -12.37
N ALA A 104 10.66 -18.16 -11.21
CA ALA A 104 11.05 -19.46 -10.67
C ALA A 104 10.48 -20.63 -11.49
N PHE A 105 9.23 -20.50 -11.96
CA PHE A 105 8.52 -21.59 -12.65
C PHE A 105 8.67 -21.56 -14.17
N TYR A 106 8.90 -20.39 -14.76
CA TYR A 106 9.07 -20.26 -16.20
C TYR A 106 10.49 -19.76 -16.51
N LYS A 107 11.27 -20.57 -17.24
CA LYS A 107 12.55 -20.11 -17.80
C LYS A 107 12.27 -18.99 -18.81
N ARG A 108 13.18 -18.01 -18.92
CA ARG A 108 13.03 -16.77 -19.73
C ARG A 108 12.36 -16.99 -21.10
N LYS A 109 12.66 -18.11 -21.77
CA LYS A 109 12.16 -18.49 -23.09
C LYS A 109 10.64 -18.71 -23.14
N ASP A 110 10.06 -19.31 -22.09
CA ASP A 110 8.62 -19.61 -22.04
C ASP A 110 7.80 -18.35 -21.67
N ILE A 111 8.35 -17.49 -20.81
CA ILE A 111 7.73 -16.21 -20.47
C ILE A 111 7.74 -15.28 -21.69
N SER A 112 8.89 -15.13 -22.35
CA SER A 112 9.00 -14.25 -23.52
C SER A 112 8.08 -14.71 -24.65
N GLU A 113 7.98 -16.01 -24.95
CA GLU A 113 7.07 -16.51 -25.98
C GLU A 113 5.59 -16.26 -25.62
N SER A 114 5.18 -16.46 -24.36
CA SER A 114 3.80 -16.21 -23.92
C SER A 114 3.39 -14.73 -23.90
N PHE A 115 4.35 -13.82 -23.62
CA PHE A 115 4.13 -12.37 -23.69
C PHE A 115 4.29 -11.83 -25.12
N GLU A 116 5.16 -12.40 -25.95
CA GLU A 116 5.30 -12.07 -27.38
C GLU A 116 4.07 -12.47 -28.18
N GLU A 117 3.48 -13.63 -27.90
CA GLU A 117 2.21 -14.04 -28.52
C GLU A 117 1.08 -13.06 -28.18
N ARG A 118 1.16 -12.40 -27.01
CA ARG A 118 0.23 -11.35 -26.57
C ARG A 118 0.56 -9.97 -27.17
N SER A 119 1.84 -9.65 -27.39
CA SER A 119 2.28 -8.37 -27.97
C SER A 119 2.11 -8.31 -29.49
N ASN A 120 2.16 -9.45 -30.19
CA ASN A 120 1.94 -9.54 -31.64
C ASN A 120 0.53 -9.08 -32.07
N THR A 121 -0.39 -8.86 -31.13
CA THR A 121 -1.71 -8.24 -31.37
C THR A 121 -1.77 -6.72 -31.11
N SER A 122 -0.71 -6.08 -30.57
CA SER A 122 -0.69 -4.69 -30.10
C SER A 122 0.63 -3.93 -30.41
N ASP A 123 1.23 -4.20 -31.57
CA ASP A 123 2.67 -3.95 -31.84
C ASP A 123 3.12 -2.51 -32.21
N SER A 124 2.48 -1.45 -31.69
CA SER A 124 3.07 -0.09 -31.85
C SER A 124 2.84 0.86 -30.68
N PHE A 125 1.98 0.50 -29.72
CA PHE A 125 1.65 1.36 -28.59
C PHE A 125 2.39 0.99 -27.29
N GLU A 126 2.94 -0.23 -27.19
CA GLU A 126 3.52 -0.73 -25.94
C GLU A 126 5.04 -0.54 -25.81
N SER A 127 5.82 -0.51 -26.90
CA SER A 127 7.29 -0.40 -26.84
C SER A 127 7.80 1.02 -26.59
N THR A 128 6.96 2.05 -26.80
CA THR A 128 7.35 3.45 -26.66
C THR A 128 6.37 4.21 -25.77
N LEU A 129 6.82 4.69 -24.62
CA LEU A 129 6.03 5.51 -23.70
C LEU A 129 6.62 6.93 -23.64
N PHE A 130 5.83 7.94 -24.01
CA PHE A 130 6.29 9.35 -24.09
C PHE A 130 7.55 9.55 -24.95
N GLY A 131 7.71 8.76 -26.02
CA GLY A 131 8.90 8.81 -26.88
C GLY A 131 10.13 8.11 -26.30
N VAL A 132 10.01 7.44 -25.15
CA VAL A 132 11.06 6.60 -24.57
C VAL A 132 10.85 5.16 -25.02
N ASP A 133 11.87 4.61 -25.70
CA ASP A 133 11.98 3.18 -25.99
C ASP A 133 12.15 2.41 -24.66
N LEU A 134 11.11 1.69 -24.26
CA LEU A 134 11.06 0.97 -23.00
C LEU A 134 11.93 -0.29 -23.02
N GLU A 135 12.13 -0.90 -24.19
CA GLU A 135 12.88 -2.13 -24.34
C GLU A 135 14.35 -1.93 -23.95
N LYS A 136 14.92 -0.78 -24.35
CA LYS A 136 16.28 -0.35 -23.98
C LYS A 136 16.53 -0.33 -22.46
N TYR A 137 15.48 -0.13 -21.66
CA TYR A 137 15.59 -0.02 -20.21
C TYR A 137 15.00 -1.23 -19.46
N TYR A 138 14.73 -2.35 -20.15
CA TYR A 138 14.07 -3.54 -19.60
C TYR A 138 12.64 -3.25 -19.09
N LEU A 139 11.90 -2.35 -19.75
CA LEU A 139 10.58 -1.90 -19.31
C LEU A 139 9.45 -2.21 -20.31
N LYS A 140 9.65 -3.14 -21.27
CA LYS A 140 8.71 -3.44 -22.38
C LYS A 140 7.25 -3.58 -21.93
N ASP A 141 7.00 -4.28 -20.83
CA ASP A 141 5.63 -4.56 -20.34
C ASP A 141 5.16 -3.61 -19.23
N LEU A 142 5.86 -2.48 -19.03
CA LEU A 142 5.56 -1.55 -17.94
C LEU A 142 4.08 -1.11 -17.89
N PRO A 143 3.39 -0.78 -19.01
CA PRO A 143 1.98 -0.40 -18.96
C PRO A 143 1.09 -1.51 -18.40
N PHE A 144 1.33 -2.78 -18.78
CA PHE A 144 0.59 -3.92 -18.27
C PHE A 144 0.79 -4.09 -16.76
N PHE A 145 2.05 -4.11 -16.31
CA PHE A 145 2.38 -4.19 -14.89
C PHE A 145 1.78 -3.04 -14.10
N TRP A 146 1.78 -1.83 -14.66
CA TRP A 146 1.24 -0.64 -14.01
C TRP A 146 -0.28 -0.71 -13.86
N ILE A 147 -1.00 -1.12 -14.90
CA ILE A 147 -2.46 -1.30 -14.86
C ILE A 147 -2.82 -2.36 -13.83
N VAL A 148 -2.13 -3.50 -13.84
CA VAL A 148 -2.36 -4.61 -12.91
C VAL A 148 -2.05 -4.19 -11.46
N ALA A 149 -0.88 -3.56 -11.23
CA ALA A 149 -0.46 -3.05 -9.92
C ALA A 149 -1.49 -2.06 -9.35
N THR A 150 -1.89 -1.09 -10.16
CA THR A 150 -2.84 -0.04 -9.78
C THR A 150 -4.22 -0.63 -9.51
N THR A 151 -4.71 -1.51 -10.40
CA THR A 151 -6.03 -2.14 -10.25
C THR A 151 -6.12 -2.92 -8.95
N VAL A 152 -5.16 -3.81 -8.69
CA VAL A 152 -5.17 -4.62 -7.47
C VAL A 152 -5.02 -3.74 -6.22
N SER A 153 -4.13 -2.74 -6.25
CA SER A 153 -3.95 -1.82 -5.13
C SER A 153 -5.24 -1.07 -4.79
N TYR A 154 -5.95 -0.56 -5.80
CA TYR A 154 -7.22 0.14 -5.62
C TYR A 154 -8.37 -0.78 -5.21
N VAL A 155 -8.46 -1.99 -5.78
CA VAL A 155 -9.44 -3.01 -5.38
C VAL A 155 -9.25 -3.39 -3.92
N CYS A 156 -8.02 -3.59 -3.47
CA CYS A 156 -7.75 -3.91 -2.07
C CYS A 156 -7.98 -2.68 -1.16
N TYR A 157 -7.52 -1.50 -1.56
CA TYR A 157 -7.70 -0.29 -0.76
C TYR A 157 -9.18 0.06 -0.54
N PHE A 158 -9.96 0.15 -1.61
CA PHE A 158 -11.38 0.50 -1.51
C PHE A 158 -12.27 -0.70 -1.15
N GLY A 159 -11.91 -1.90 -1.59
CA GLY A 159 -12.65 -3.12 -1.27
C GLY A 159 -12.42 -3.53 0.18
N LEU A 160 -11.19 -3.93 0.54
CA LEU A 160 -10.86 -4.40 1.89
C LEU A 160 -10.80 -3.24 2.89
N GLY A 161 -10.14 -2.13 2.56
CA GLY A 161 -10.07 -0.96 3.44
C GLY A 161 -11.43 -0.29 3.62
N GLY A 162 -12.23 -0.17 2.55
CA GLY A 162 -13.61 0.31 2.63
C GLY A 162 -14.52 -0.62 3.43
N PHE A 163 -14.36 -1.94 3.27
CA PHE A 163 -15.08 -2.92 4.08
C PHE A 163 -14.73 -2.81 5.59
N LEU A 164 -13.45 -2.67 5.95
CA LEU A 164 -13.04 -2.49 7.35
C LEU A 164 -13.54 -1.16 7.92
N HIS A 165 -13.45 -0.09 7.12
CA HIS A 165 -13.98 1.21 7.50
C HIS A 165 -15.48 1.12 7.76
N TRP A 166 -16.25 0.50 6.86
CA TRP A 166 -17.66 0.22 7.07
C TRP A 166 -17.91 -0.55 8.36
N TYR A 167 -17.25 -1.69 8.51
CA TYR A 167 -17.51 -2.62 9.61
C TYR A 167 -17.25 -1.98 10.98
N TYR A 168 -16.12 -1.28 11.14
CA TYR A 168 -15.74 -0.67 12.42
C TYR A 168 -16.33 0.75 12.60
N TYR A 169 -16.17 1.64 11.62
CA TYR A 169 -16.46 3.09 11.79
C TYR A 169 -17.90 3.47 11.46
N VAL A 170 -18.65 2.61 10.76
CA VAL A 170 -20.07 2.81 10.45
C VAL A 170 -20.94 1.84 11.24
N ARG A 171 -20.80 0.52 11.00
CA ARG A 171 -21.67 -0.50 11.60
C ARG A 171 -21.49 -0.66 13.11
N ARG A 172 -20.25 -0.67 13.60
CA ARG A 172 -19.92 -0.84 15.03
C ARG A 172 -19.60 0.48 15.74
N ARG A 173 -20.07 1.60 15.19
CA ARG A 173 -19.79 2.94 15.72
C ARG A 173 -20.36 3.15 17.12
N ASP A 174 -21.56 2.61 17.37
CA ASP A 174 -22.25 2.59 18.67
C ASP A 174 -21.46 1.79 19.72
N ARG A 175 -20.69 0.79 19.28
CA ARG A 175 -19.88 -0.09 20.13
C ARG A 175 -18.39 0.22 20.07
N ALA A 176 -18.02 1.49 19.82
CA ALA A 176 -16.62 1.89 19.72
C ALA A 176 -15.78 1.52 20.94
N HIS A 177 -16.38 1.48 22.14
CA HIS A 177 -15.72 1.08 23.39
C HIS A 177 -15.20 -0.36 23.38
N GLU A 178 -15.71 -1.24 22.51
CA GLU A 178 -15.28 -2.65 22.42
C GLU A 178 -13.99 -2.83 21.60
N TRP A 179 -13.64 -1.88 20.72
CA TRP A 179 -12.57 -2.08 19.73
C TRP A 179 -11.64 -0.88 19.52
N LYS A 180 -12.04 0.32 19.95
CA LYS A 180 -11.28 1.55 19.72
C LYS A 180 -10.63 2.04 21.00
N CYS A 181 -9.31 2.29 20.95
CA CYS A 181 -8.55 2.78 22.10
C CYS A 181 -9.06 4.13 22.65
N GLN A 182 -9.60 5.00 21.79
CA GLN A 182 -10.18 6.29 22.17
C GLN A 182 -11.61 6.37 21.61
N PRO A 183 -12.61 5.79 22.29
CA PRO A 183 -13.94 5.56 21.73
C PRO A 183 -14.70 6.85 21.41
N ASP A 184 -14.48 7.92 22.19
CA ASP A 184 -15.19 9.20 22.02
C ASP A 184 -14.54 10.13 21.00
N LYS A 185 -13.35 9.81 20.51
CA LYS A 185 -12.58 10.66 19.59
C LYS A 185 -12.70 10.14 18.17
N TRP A 186 -13.28 10.94 17.28
CA TRP A 186 -13.46 10.60 15.87
C TRP A 186 -12.70 11.58 14.98
N LEU A 187 -12.22 11.08 13.85
CA LEU A 187 -11.65 11.91 12.81
C LEU A 187 -12.79 12.73 12.19
N SER A 188 -12.52 14.00 11.84
CA SER A 188 -13.54 14.81 11.17
C SER A 188 -13.71 14.33 9.72
N PRO A 189 -14.92 14.45 9.13
CA PRO A 189 -15.16 14.02 7.75
C PRO A 189 -14.21 14.66 6.72
N ASP A 190 -13.76 15.89 6.95
CA ASP A 190 -12.82 16.58 6.06
C ASP A 190 -11.42 15.95 6.11
N LEU A 191 -10.97 15.61 7.32
CA LEU A 191 -9.68 14.93 7.50
C LEU A 191 -9.73 13.51 6.96
N GLU A 192 -10.85 12.82 7.12
CA GLU A 192 -11.09 11.47 6.61
C GLU A 192 -11.02 11.41 5.07
N ARG A 193 -11.58 12.38 4.36
CA ARG A 193 -11.41 12.44 2.90
C ARG A 193 -10.01 12.78 2.50
N HIS A 194 -9.41 13.71 3.24
CA HIS A 194 -8.06 14.14 2.94
C HIS A 194 -7.09 12.96 3.09
N GLU A 195 -7.25 12.09 4.11
CA GLU A 195 -6.46 10.85 4.19
C GLU A 195 -6.78 9.88 3.06
N ILE A 196 -8.05 9.71 2.68
CA ILE A 196 -8.41 8.78 1.60
C ILE A 196 -7.84 9.24 0.26
N LEU A 197 -7.92 10.53 -0.05
CA LEU A 197 -7.38 11.13 -1.27
C LEU A 197 -5.85 11.06 -1.28
N LEU A 198 -5.20 11.45 -0.18
CA LEU A 198 -3.75 11.37 -0.06
C LEU A 198 -3.26 9.92 -0.14
N GLY A 199 -3.93 9.00 0.55
CA GLY A 199 -3.64 7.57 0.49
C GLY A 199 -3.82 7.00 -0.91
N SER A 200 -4.88 7.38 -1.62
CA SER A 200 -5.09 6.99 -3.03
C SER A 200 -3.94 7.47 -3.92
N PHE A 201 -3.48 8.71 -3.73
CA PHE A 201 -2.32 9.22 -4.44
C PHE A 201 -1.04 8.43 -4.11
N SER A 202 -0.80 8.10 -2.84
CA SER A 202 0.32 7.23 -2.44
C SER A 202 0.26 5.86 -3.11
N LEU A 203 -0.93 5.29 -3.32
CA LEU A 203 -1.09 4.01 -4.02
C LEU A 203 -0.66 4.09 -5.48
N ILE A 204 -0.92 5.21 -6.17
CA ILE A 204 -0.41 5.40 -7.54
C ILE A 204 1.11 5.41 -7.53
N LEU A 205 1.74 6.11 -6.57
CA LEU A 205 3.19 6.13 -6.44
C LEU A 205 3.76 4.74 -6.16
N GLY A 206 3.14 4.00 -5.22
CA GLY A 206 3.53 2.64 -4.88
C GLY A 206 3.38 1.68 -6.07
N SER A 207 2.22 1.71 -6.74
CA SER A 207 1.94 0.90 -7.92
C SER A 207 2.90 1.20 -9.06
N THR A 208 3.27 2.48 -9.24
CA THR A 208 4.24 2.89 -10.25
C THR A 208 5.62 2.32 -9.97
N MET A 209 6.11 2.47 -8.74
CA MET A 209 7.39 1.90 -8.31
C MET A 209 7.42 0.38 -8.46
N SER A 210 6.39 -0.30 -7.96
CA SER A 210 6.28 -1.76 -8.05
C SER A 210 6.24 -2.23 -9.51
N ALA A 211 5.53 -1.53 -10.39
CA ALA A 211 5.45 -1.86 -11.81
C ALA A 211 6.79 -1.66 -12.53
N ILE A 212 7.52 -0.57 -12.25
CA ILE A 212 8.86 -0.32 -12.80
C ILE A 212 9.81 -1.45 -12.42
N ILE A 213 9.86 -1.80 -11.13
CA ILE A 213 10.77 -2.84 -10.64
C ILE A 213 10.37 -4.21 -11.19
N SER A 214 9.08 -4.52 -11.22
CA SER A 214 8.58 -5.81 -11.70
C SER A 214 8.83 -5.99 -13.20
N SER A 215 8.61 -4.93 -13.98
CA SER A 215 8.92 -4.92 -15.42
C SER A 215 10.43 -5.06 -15.65
N TYR A 216 11.25 -4.32 -14.89
CA TYR A 216 12.72 -4.43 -14.95
C TYR A 216 13.18 -5.86 -14.65
N VAL A 217 12.71 -6.44 -13.54
CA VAL A 217 13.08 -7.78 -13.09
C VAL A 217 12.62 -8.85 -14.09
N ILE A 218 11.39 -8.79 -14.61
CA ILE A 218 10.89 -9.82 -15.53
C ILE A 218 11.57 -9.77 -16.90
N ASN A 219 11.97 -8.58 -17.37
CA ASN A 219 12.63 -8.40 -18.67
C ASN A 219 14.13 -8.72 -18.66
N GLY A 220 14.70 -9.02 -17.49
CA GLY A 220 16.10 -9.44 -17.36
C GLY A 220 17.02 -8.32 -16.92
N GLY A 221 16.44 -7.27 -16.33
CA GLY A 221 17.19 -6.22 -15.68
C GLY A 221 18.15 -6.82 -14.63
N PRO A 222 19.43 -6.41 -14.64
CA PRO A 222 20.42 -6.94 -13.71
C PRO A 222 20.07 -6.63 -12.25
N THR A 223 19.83 -7.67 -11.45
CA THR A 223 19.52 -7.59 -10.01
C THR A 223 20.28 -8.65 -9.22
N THR A 224 20.26 -8.54 -7.89
CA THR A 224 20.82 -9.53 -6.95
C THR A 224 19.80 -10.59 -6.51
N ILE A 225 18.63 -10.65 -7.18
CA ILE A 225 17.53 -11.54 -6.81
C ILE A 225 17.78 -12.93 -7.37
N TYR A 226 17.67 -13.94 -6.50
CA TYR A 226 17.64 -15.34 -6.89
C TYR A 226 16.26 -15.83 -7.24
N TYR A 227 16.12 -16.83 -8.11
CA TYR A 227 14.80 -17.34 -8.54
C TYR A 227 14.59 -18.83 -8.26
N ASP A 228 15.65 -19.63 -8.19
CA ASP A 228 15.51 -21.07 -7.94
C ASP A 228 15.40 -21.34 -6.43
N ILE A 229 14.26 -21.92 -6.03
CA ILE A 229 13.99 -22.28 -4.62
C ILE A 229 14.96 -23.36 -4.11
N THR A 230 15.46 -24.20 -5.02
CA THR A 230 16.38 -25.29 -4.66
C THR A 230 17.79 -24.82 -4.32
N GLU A 231 18.14 -23.59 -4.69
CA GLU A 231 19.49 -23.04 -4.55
C GLU A 231 19.90 -22.84 -3.09
N TYR A 232 18.98 -22.32 -2.26
CA TYR A 232 19.14 -22.22 -0.80
C TYR A 232 18.30 -23.26 -0.03
N GLY A 233 17.50 -24.03 -0.76
CA GLY A 233 16.63 -25.07 -0.24
C GLY A 233 15.33 -24.56 0.39
N TRP A 234 14.37 -25.48 0.52
CA TRP A 234 13.03 -25.20 1.04
C TRP A 234 13.04 -24.61 2.45
N LEU A 235 13.98 -25.01 3.31
CA LEU A 235 14.08 -24.46 4.67
C LEU A 235 14.38 -22.96 4.64
N TRP A 236 15.36 -22.53 3.83
CA TRP A 236 15.66 -21.11 3.68
C TRP A 236 14.50 -20.36 3.05
N TYR A 237 13.84 -20.93 2.03
CA TYR A 237 12.66 -20.32 1.42
C TYR A 237 11.62 -19.92 2.48
N PHE A 238 11.23 -20.83 3.38
CA PHE A 238 10.29 -20.50 4.46
C PHE A 238 10.88 -19.57 5.52
N LEU A 239 12.17 -19.69 5.87
CA LEU A 239 12.84 -18.79 6.82
C LEU A 239 13.02 -17.38 6.28
N SER A 240 13.11 -17.20 4.97
CA SER A 240 13.31 -15.89 4.34
C SER A 240 12.13 -14.96 4.57
N TRP A 241 10.90 -15.46 4.63
CA TRP A 241 9.69 -14.67 4.90
C TRP A 241 9.74 -13.92 6.25
N PRO A 242 9.93 -14.60 7.40
CA PRO A 242 10.06 -13.91 8.67
C PRO A 242 11.34 -13.05 8.74
N VAL A 243 12.44 -13.45 8.10
CA VAL A 243 13.67 -12.62 8.05
C VAL A 243 13.41 -11.30 7.31
N VAL A 244 12.80 -11.36 6.12
CA VAL A 244 12.41 -10.18 5.34
C VAL A 244 11.42 -9.33 6.14
N PHE A 245 10.42 -9.95 6.77
CA PHE A 245 9.46 -9.22 7.60
C PHE A 245 10.14 -8.46 8.76
N ILE A 246 11.04 -9.11 9.51
CA ILE A 246 11.80 -8.47 10.59
C ILE A 246 12.68 -7.35 10.06
N TRP A 247 13.34 -7.57 8.91
CA TRP A 247 14.18 -6.56 8.27
C TRP A 247 13.37 -5.33 7.84
N GLN A 248 12.22 -5.54 7.20
CA GLN A 248 11.31 -4.46 6.81
C GLN A 248 10.81 -3.70 8.04
N ASP A 249 10.36 -4.39 9.09
CA ASP A 249 9.85 -3.76 10.31
C ASP A 249 10.94 -2.92 11.00
N TYR A 250 12.17 -3.45 11.06
CA TYR A 250 13.33 -2.73 11.57
C TYR A 250 13.63 -1.44 10.78
N LEU A 251 13.63 -1.52 9.44
CA LEU A 251 13.86 -0.36 8.59
C LEU A 251 12.73 0.67 8.71
N THR A 252 11.48 0.23 8.70
CA THR A 252 10.30 1.10 8.86
C THR A 252 10.32 1.79 10.21
N TYR A 253 10.72 1.11 11.30
CA TYR A 253 10.88 1.72 12.62
C TYR A 253 11.91 2.86 12.60
N TRP A 254 13.11 2.61 12.07
CA TRP A 254 14.15 3.65 12.01
C TRP A 254 13.78 4.78 11.06
N HIS A 255 13.19 4.47 9.91
CA HIS A 255 12.65 5.45 8.98
C HIS A 255 11.65 6.37 9.70
N HIS A 256 10.65 5.79 10.37
CA HIS A 256 9.67 6.54 11.14
C HIS A 256 10.34 7.44 12.19
N ARG A 257 11.31 6.89 12.95
CA ARG A 257 12.06 7.66 13.97
C ARG A 257 12.86 8.82 13.37
N ILE A 258 13.48 8.64 12.22
CA ILE A 258 14.21 9.70 11.49
C ILE A 258 13.23 10.80 11.05
N TYR A 259 12.04 10.43 10.58
CA TYR A 259 11.02 11.40 10.14
C TYR A 259 10.40 12.21 11.29
N HIS A 260 10.58 11.78 12.54
CA HIS A 260 10.28 12.59 13.72
C HIS A 260 11.34 13.65 14.07
N MET A 261 12.47 13.69 13.37
CA MET A 261 13.46 14.76 13.56
C MET A 261 12.88 16.12 13.14
N PRO A 262 13.23 17.24 13.80
CA PRO A 262 12.49 18.51 13.68
C PRO A 262 12.26 19.01 12.25
N PHE A 263 13.29 18.89 11.39
CA PHE A 263 13.19 19.28 9.98
C PHE A 263 12.24 18.37 9.20
N LEU A 264 12.45 17.06 9.23
CA LEU A 264 11.64 16.10 8.46
C LEU A 264 10.20 16.05 8.98
N TYR A 265 10.02 16.19 10.30
CA TYR A 265 8.70 16.23 10.91
C TYR A 265 7.91 17.43 10.39
N LYS A 266 8.49 18.63 10.48
CA LYS A 266 7.79 19.87 10.10
C LYS A 266 7.34 19.88 8.64
N HIS A 267 8.16 19.33 7.73
CA HIS A 267 7.94 19.45 6.29
C HIS A 267 7.25 18.23 5.67
N PHE A 268 7.39 17.03 6.25
CA PHE A 268 6.87 15.80 5.67
C PHE A 268 5.97 15.05 6.66
N HIS A 269 6.53 14.64 7.80
CA HIS A 269 5.84 13.68 8.68
C HIS A 269 4.63 14.25 9.41
N LYS A 270 4.60 15.56 9.66
CA LYS A 270 3.46 16.25 10.30
C LYS A 270 2.16 16.05 9.54
N LEU A 271 2.21 15.83 8.22
CA LEU A 271 1.03 15.53 7.42
C LEU A 271 0.37 14.22 7.85
N HIS A 272 1.16 13.17 8.07
CA HIS A 272 0.68 11.89 8.56
C HIS A 272 0.09 12.01 9.98
N HIS A 273 0.75 12.78 10.86
CA HIS A 273 0.26 13.05 12.23
C HIS A 273 -0.98 13.96 12.30
N LYS A 274 -1.48 14.48 11.18
CA LYS A 274 -2.75 15.22 11.11
C LYS A 274 -3.94 14.29 11.44
N TYR A 275 -3.83 12.99 11.12
CA TYR A 275 -4.87 11.99 11.29
C TYR A 275 -4.78 11.31 12.66
N LYS A 276 -4.97 12.08 13.73
CA LYS A 276 -4.79 11.62 15.12
C LYS A 276 -5.69 10.45 15.53
N GLN A 277 -6.83 10.28 14.85
CA GLN A 277 -7.75 9.16 15.02
C GLN A 277 -7.69 8.31 13.75
N PRO A 278 -6.68 7.45 13.60
CA PRO A 278 -6.45 6.75 12.35
C PRO A 278 -7.66 5.86 12.01
N THR A 279 -7.93 5.74 10.72
CA THR A 279 -8.88 4.80 10.11
C THR A 279 -8.11 3.76 9.30
N ALA A 280 -8.82 2.85 8.63
CA ALA A 280 -8.21 1.88 7.73
C ALA A 280 -7.38 2.53 6.58
N PHE A 281 -7.61 3.81 6.30
CA PHE A 281 -6.97 4.55 5.20
C PHE A 281 -5.76 5.38 5.63
N SER A 282 -5.60 5.65 6.94
CA SER A 282 -4.54 6.55 7.42
C SER A 282 -3.13 6.01 7.21
N VAL A 283 -2.97 4.68 7.12
CA VAL A 283 -1.66 4.03 6.94
C VAL A 283 -0.98 4.44 5.63
N THR A 284 -1.75 4.68 4.56
CA THR A 284 -1.23 5.13 3.26
C THR A 284 -1.20 6.64 3.11
N ALA A 285 -1.85 7.37 4.01
CA ALA A 285 -1.95 8.81 3.97
C ALA A 285 -0.67 9.47 4.50
N ILE A 286 0.41 9.31 3.74
CA ILE A 286 1.76 9.77 4.04
C ILE A 286 2.17 10.84 3.01
N HIS A 287 3.10 11.72 3.37
CA HIS A 287 3.63 12.68 2.41
C HIS A 287 4.30 11.96 1.23
N PRO A 288 4.08 12.36 -0.04
CA PRO A 288 4.62 11.66 -1.22
C PRO A 288 6.13 11.42 -1.18
N ILE A 289 6.90 12.41 -0.74
CA ILE A 289 8.36 12.31 -0.59
C ILE A 289 8.75 11.28 0.49
N GLU A 290 8.03 11.26 1.62
CA GLU A 290 8.27 10.29 2.68
C GLU A 290 7.93 8.88 2.20
N PHE A 291 6.81 8.73 1.51
CA PHE A 291 6.40 7.46 0.92
C PHE A 291 7.43 6.92 -0.07
N LEU A 292 7.88 7.74 -1.04
CA LEU A 292 8.90 7.33 -2.01
C LEU A 292 10.23 6.99 -1.33
N HIS A 293 10.67 7.78 -0.36
CA HIS A 293 11.89 7.50 0.38
C HIS A 293 11.80 6.16 1.13
N MET A 294 10.66 5.87 1.77
CA MET A 294 10.43 4.57 2.41
C MET A 294 10.55 3.42 1.40
N GLN A 295 9.95 3.55 0.21
CA GLN A 295 10.07 2.52 -0.83
C GLN A 295 11.52 2.31 -1.27
N PHE A 296 12.28 3.38 -1.51
CA PHE A 296 13.71 3.26 -1.84
C PHE A 296 14.52 2.59 -0.72
N VAL A 297 14.23 2.90 0.54
CA VAL A 297 14.86 2.23 1.69
C VAL A 297 14.53 0.75 1.73
N LEU A 298 13.31 0.33 1.37
CA LEU A 298 12.99 -1.10 1.37
C LEU A 298 13.62 -1.87 0.20
N ILE A 299 13.88 -1.19 -0.93
CA ILE A 299 14.45 -1.78 -2.14
C ILE A 299 15.98 -1.65 -2.21
N HIS A 300 16.61 -0.92 -1.29
CA HIS A 300 18.06 -0.73 -1.27
C HIS A 300 18.82 -2.07 -1.29
N GLY A 301 19.99 -2.08 -1.93
CA GLY A 301 20.85 -3.28 -2.00
C GLY A 301 20.43 -4.33 -3.03
N THR A 302 19.36 -4.09 -3.79
CA THR A 302 18.95 -4.94 -4.94
C THR A 302 19.68 -4.61 -6.25
N TYR A 303 20.42 -3.49 -6.28
CA TYR A 303 21.17 -3.04 -7.45
C TYR A 303 22.45 -3.86 -7.66
N ARG A 304 22.62 -4.35 -8.89
CA ARG A 304 23.80 -5.11 -9.31
C ARG A 304 24.92 -4.18 -9.79
N GLN A 305 26.13 -4.29 -9.21
CA GLN A 305 27.30 -3.51 -9.66
C GLN A 305 27.89 -4.10 -10.95
N LYS A 306 28.26 -3.25 -11.91
CA LYS A 306 28.74 -3.70 -13.23
C LYS A 306 30.14 -4.35 -13.22
N ASN A 307 30.94 -4.06 -12.21
CA ASN A 307 32.31 -4.57 -12.06
C ASN A 307 32.38 -5.87 -11.25
N LYS A 308 31.23 -6.48 -10.95
CA LYS A 308 31.14 -7.70 -10.15
C LYS A 308 30.29 -8.75 -10.85
N VAL A 309 30.73 -9.99 -10.80
CA VAL A 309 29.93 -11.17 -11.15
C VAL A 309 29.14 -11.56 -9.92
N TYR A 310 27.83 -11.69 -10.09
CA TYR A 310 26.94 -12.12 -9.03
C TYR A 310 26.53 -13.54 -9.34
N ARG A 311 27.00 -14.46 -8.50
CA ARG A 311 26.39 -15.77 -8.35
C ARG A 311 25.99 -15.92 -6.89
N GLU A 312 25.04 -16.80 -6.64
CA GLU A 312 24.41 -16.94 -5.33
C GLU A 312 25.32 -17.66 -4.33
N ASP A 313 26.28 -18.45 -4.83
CA ASP A 313 27.41 -19.06 -4.09
C ASP A 313 28.58 -18.10 -3.86
N ILE A 314 28.65 -17.02 -4.63
CA ILE A 314 29.71 -16.01 -4.57
C ILE A 314 29.29 -14.86 -3.62
N PHE A 315 29.90 -14.82 -2.44
CA PHE A 315 29.72 -13.77 -1.43
C PHE A 315 28.24 -13.52 -1.04
N TYR A 316 27.41 -14.56 -0.96
CA TYR A 316 25.98 -14.46 -0.61
C TYR A 316 25.23 -13.42 -1.49
N GLY A 317 25.56 -13.34 -2.78
CA GLY A 317 24.94 -12.37 -3.69
C GLY A 317 25.47 -10.93 -3.54
N LYS A 318 26.60 -10.71 -2.85
CA LYS A 318 27.31 -9.40 -2.86
C LYS A 318 28.26 -9.23 -4.05
N GLY A 319 28.47 -10.30 -4.81
CA GLY A 319 29.25 -10.32 -6.03
C GLY A 319 30.77 -10.34 -5.81
N LYS A 320 31.48 -10.96 -6.74
CA LYS A 320 32.95 -11.06 -6.80
C LYS A 320 33.47 -10.16 -7.90
N ASP A 321 34.61 -9.52 -7.67
CA ASP A 321 35.19 -8.61 -8.66
C ASP A 321 35.58 -9.37 -9.93
N LEU A 322 35.37 -8.74 -11.09
CA LEU A 322 35.65 -9.35 -12.40
C LEU A 322 37.08 -9.91 -12.51
N GLU A 323 38.04 -9.24 -11.85
CA GLU A 323 39.45 -9.62 -11.84
C GLU A 323 39.72 -10.92 -11.06
N GLU A 324 38.87 -11.25 -10.09
CA GLU A 324 38.97 -12.45 -9.26
C GLU A 324 38.19 -13.63 -9.84
N CYS A 325 37.36 -13.38 -10.87
CA CYS A 325 36.48 -14.39 -11.43
C CYS A 325 37.21 -15.38 -12.34
N SER A 326 36.86 -16.67 -12.25
CA SER A 326 37.33 -17.69 -13.17
C SER A 326 36.78 -17.45 -14.58
N LYS A 327 37.41 -18.06 -15.58
CA LYS A 327 36.93 -17.97 -16.97
C LYS A 327 35.56 -18.64 -17.13
N GLU A 328 35.25 -19.71 -16.38
CA GLU A 328 33.90 -20.27 -16.35
C GLU A 328 32.91 -19.33 -15.65
N GLU A 329 33.32 -18.72 -14.53
CA GLU A 329 32.50 -17.76 -13.77
C GLU A 329 32.02 -16.61 -14.66
N LEU A 330 32.96 -15.98 -15.36
CA LEU A 330 32.71 -14.92 -16.34
C LEU A 330 31.89 -15.42 -17.54
N LYS A 331 32.12 -16.65 -17.99
CA LYS A 331 31.43 -17.20 -19.16
C LYS A 331 29.96 -17.49 -18.85
N ASP A 332 29.60 -18.05 -17.70
CA ASP A 332 28.17 -18.23 -17.41
C ASP A 332 27.49 -16.92 -17.02
N ASP A 333 28.22 -15.96 -16.43
CA ASP A 333 27.69 -14.61 -16.24
C ASP A 333 27.35 -13.95 -17.59
N LEU A 334 28.32 -14.01 -18.52
CA LEU A 334 28.14 -13.59 -19.90
C LEU A 334 27.10 -14.42 -20.64
N ASN A 335 26.85 -15.69 -20.32
CA ASN A 335 25.79 -16.48 -20.96
C ASN A 335 24.41 -16.17 -20.35
N GLY A 336 24.37 -15.79 -19.06
CA GLY A 336 23.22 -15.16 -18.42
C GLY A 336 22.89 -13.81 -19.06
N GLU A 337 23.91 -13.00 -19.37
CA GLU A 337 23.80 -11.68 -20.02
C GLU A 337 23.63 -11.76 -21.57
N ARG A 338 24.23 -12.73 -22.27
CA ARG A 338 24.21 -12.86 -23.76
C ARG A 338 22.90 -13.36 -24.35
N SER A 339 21.93 -13.73 -23.52
CA SER A 339 20.54 -13.81 -24.01
C SER A 339 19.88 -12.42 -24.13
N GLY A 340 20.55 -11.34 -23.72
CA GLY A 340 20.10 -9.94 -23.85
C GLY A 340 21.02 -9.02 -24.68
N GLU A 341 22.26 -9.43 -25.00
CA GLU A 341 23.12 -8.68 -25.93
C GLU A 341 22.96 -9.14 -27.39
N SER A 342 21.81 -8.86 -28.00
CA SER A 342 21.75 -8.72 -29.46
C SER A 342 21.64 -7.26 -29.92
N PHE A 343 21.57 -6.30 -29.01
CA PHE A 343 21.57 -4.87 -29.35
C PHE A 343 22.49 -4.07 -28.40
N GLY A 344 23.73 -3.80 -28.82
CA GLY A 344 24.43 -2.60 -28.35
C GLY A 344 25.92 -2.65 -28.05
N LEU A 345 26.59 -3.80 -28.01
CA LEU A 345 28.05 -3.85 -27.83
C LEU A 345 28.78 -4.26 -29.11
N GLN A 346 28.65 -3.43 -30.13
CA GLN A 346 29.63 -3.36 -31.21
C GLN A 346 30.33 -2.01 -31.13
N GLY A 347 31.39 -1.95 -30.31
CA GLY A 347 32.29 -0.81 -30.30
C GLY A 347 32.67 -0.34 -28.90
N ARG A 348 33.63 -1.03 -28.30
CA ARG A 348 34.69 -0.45 -27.45
C ARG A 348 35.68 -1.55 -27.07
N ARG A 349 36.54 -1.88 -28.03
CA ARG A 349 37.90 -2.33 -27.74
C ARG A 349 38.79 -1.14 -28.00
N HIS A 350 39.39 -0.58 -26.96
CA HIS A 350 40.70 0.05 -27.00
C HIS A 350 41.33 -0.05 -25.62
#